data_AF-A0A2S9INM5-F1
#
_entry.id   AF-A0A2S9INM5-F1
#
_cell.length_a   1.000
_cell.length_b   1.000
_cell.length_c   1.000
_cell.angle_alpha   90.00
_cell.angle_beta   90.00
_cell.angle_gamma   90.00
#
_symmetry.space_group_name_H-M   'P 1'
#
loop_
_entity.id
_entity.type
_entity.pdbx_description
1 polymer ?
#
loop_
_entity_poly.entity_id
_entity_poly.type
_entity_poly.pdbx_seq_one_letter_code
_entity_poly.pdbx_strand_id
1 'polypeptide(L)' 'MTTPYQAAQKHNRPMERIVFHLPAEEVEALDAWGVPAGMPSRAETIRTLLRKGLEAVAGEDS' A
#
# COMPACT_ATOMS: atom_id res chain seq x y z
N MET A 1 2.80 -33.60 -9.96
CA MET A 1 1.87 -32.51 -10.33
C MET A 1 2.00 -31.43 -9.29
N THR A 2 2.74 -30.38 -9.61
CA THR A 2 3.01 -29.26 -8.69
C THR A 2 1.83 -28.29 -8.79
N THR A 3 1.17 -28.00 -7.67
CA THR A 3 0.00 -27.12 -7.65
C THR A 3 0.40 -25.68 -8.00
N PRO A 4 -0.45 -24.91 -8.71
CA PRO A 4 -0.17 -23.52 -9.11
C PRO A 4 0.04 -22.56 -7.93
N TYR A 5 -0.22 -23.00 -6.69
CA TYR A 5 0.01 -22.23 -5.47
C TYR A 5 1.50 -21.92 -5.22
N GLN A 6 2.41 -22.70 -5.81
CA GLN A 6 3.86 -22.51 -5.63
C GLN A 6 4.47 -21.41 -6.54
N ALA A 7 3.70 -20.83 -7.47
CA ALA A 7 4.22 -19.84 -8.42
C ALA A 7 4.19 -18.37 -7.92
N ALA A 8 3.68 -18.10 -6.71
CA ALA A 8 3.50 -16.72 -6.21
C ALA A 8 4.61 -16.22 -5.26
N GLN A 9 5.70 -16.98 -5.04
CA GLN A 9 6.82 -16.53 -4.20
C GLN A 9 7.85 -15.67 -4.98
N LYS A 10 7.40 -14.57 -5.59
CA LYS A 10 8.30 -13.63 -6.30
C LYS A 10 8.69 -12.40 -5.48
N HIS A 11 8.37 -12.35 -4.19
CA HIS A 11 8.83 -11.31 -3.27
C HIS A 11 9.79 -11.92 -2.24
N ASN A 12 11.09 -11.73 -2.46
CA ASN A 12 12.17 -12.25 -1.62
C ASN A 12 12.35 -11.47 -0.29
N ARG A 13 11.27 -10.87 0.23
CA ARG A 13 11.24 -10.13 1.50
C ARG A 13 10.00 -10.56 2.29
N PRO A 14 10.13 -10.80 3.62
CA PRO A 14 8.97 -11.05 4.46
C PRO A 14 8.05 -9.83 4.42
N MET A 15 6.75 -10.07 4.20
CA MET A 15 5.72 -9.05 4.18
C MET A 15 4.89 -9.19 5.45
N GLU A 16 4.81 -8.12 6.24
CA GLU A 16 3.95 -8.07 7.42
C GLU A 16 2.56 -7.54 7.05
N ARG A 17 1.52 -8.08 7.68
CA ARG A 17 0.13 -7.63 7.50
C ARG A 17 -0.26 -6.69 8.63
N ILE A 18 -0.57 -5.44 8.29
CA ILE A 18 -1.13 -4.45 9.21
C ILE A 18 -2.62 -4.29 8.90
N VAL A 19 -3.45 -4.26 9.95
CA VAL A 19 -4.89 -4.00 9.87
C VAL A 19 -5.21 -2.78 10.71
N PHE A 20 -5.94 -1.83 10.15
CA PHE A 20 -6.40 -0.61 10.81
C PHE A 20 -7.90 -0.46 10.60
N HIS A 21 -8.57 0.13 11.58
CA HIS A 21 -9.95 0.54 11.47
C HIS A 21 -9.98 2.03 11.16
N LEU A 22 -10.65 2.40 10.07
CA LEU A 22 -10.84 3.79 9.65
C LEU A 22 -12.35 4.02 9.47
N PRO A 23 -12.84 5.26 9.66
CA PRO A 23 -14.15 5.67 9.18
C PRO A 23 -14.33 5.30 7.69
N ALA A 24 -15.56 4.92 7.32
CA ALA A 24 -15.86 4.52 5.94
C ALA A 24 -15.54 5.64 4.93
N GLU A 25 -15.84 6.88 5.29
CA GLU A 25 -15.56 8.08 4.49
C GLU A 25 -14.07 8.26 4.17
N GLU A 26 -13.17 7.90 5.08
CA GLU A 26 -11.72 7.97 4.83
C GLU A 26 -11.27 6.88 3.86
N VAL A 27 -11.86 5.69 3.93
CA VAL A 27 -11.59 4.60 2.98
C VAL A 27 -12.08 4.97 1.59
N GLU A 28 -13.25 5.60 1.50
CA GLU A 28 -13.79 6.09 0.23
C GLU A 28 -12.92 7.20 -0.37
N ALA A 29 -12.47 8.15 0.44
CA ALA A 29 -11.54 9.19 -0.01
C ALA A 29 -10.22 8.62 -0.54
N LEU A 30 -9.69 7.59 0.13
CA LEU A 30 -8.49 6.88 -0.30
C LEU A 30 -8.67 6.20 -1.66
N ASP A 31 -9.82 5.53 -1.85
CA ASP A 31 -10.13 4.85 -3.12
C ASP A 31 -10.38 5.86 -4.25
N ALA A 32 -11.08 6.96 -3.96
CA ALA A 32 -11.35 8.05 -4.89
C ALA A 32 -10.05 8.76 -5.34
N TRP A 33 -9.02 8.78 -4.49
CA TRP A 33 -7.69 9.26 -4.87
C TRP A 33 -6.90 8.20 -5.65
N GLY A 34 -6.88 6.95 -5.18
CA GLY A 34 -6.04 5.89 -5.71
C GLY A 34 -6.41 5.42 -7.12
N VAL A 35 -7.71 5.32 -7.42
CA VAL A 35 -8.19 4.82 -8.72
C VAL A 35 -7.79 5.77 -9.88
N PRO A 36 -8.07 7.08 -9.81
CA PRO A 36 -7.60 8.02 -10.85
C PRO A 36 -6.08 8.13 -10.93
N ALA A 37 -5.37 7.91 -9.83
CA ALA A 37 -3.90 7.90 -9.79
C ALA A 37 -3.27 6.64 -10.42
N GLY A 38 -4.07 5.70 -10.94
CA GLY A 38 -3.59 4.48 -11.58
C GLY A 38 -3.02 3.44 -10.60
N MET A 39 -3.38 3.53 -9.31
CA MET A 39 -2.89 2.60 -8.31
C MET A 39 -3.55 1.23 -8.48
N PRO A 40 -2.79 0.13 -8.51
CA PRO A 40 -3.33 -1.21 -8.82
C PRO A 40 -4.09 -1.83 -7.64
N SER A 41 -3.94 -1.29 -6.43
CA SER A 41 -4.67 -1.74 -5.24
C SER A 41 -4.64 -0.68 -4.15
N ARG A 42 -5.60 -0.75 -3.22
CA ARG A 42 -5.60 0.07 -2.00
C ARG A 42 -4.31 -0.08 -1.19
N ALA A 43 -3.73 -1.28 -1.15
CA ALA A 43 -2.47 -1.50 -0.45
C ALA A 43 -1.31 -0.73 -1.09
N GLU A 44 -1.24 -0.66 -2.42
CA GLU A 44 -0.25 0.16 -3.12
C GLU A 44 -0.49 1.65 -2.90
N THR A 45 -1.75 2.11 -2.95
CA THR A 45 -2.13 3.48 -2.59
C THR A 45 -1.57 3.88 -1.21
N ILE A 46 -1.80 3.04 -0.20
CA ILE A 46 -1.33 3.29 1.17
C ILE A 46 0.19 3.30 1.24
N ARG A 47 0.89 2.36 0.58
CA ARG A 47 2.36 2.36 0.53
C ARG A 47 2.92 3.63 -0.09
N THR A 48 2.30 4.13 -1.16
CA THR A 48 2.70 5.39 -1.79
C THR A 48 2.51 6.58 -0.87
N LEU A 49 1.35 6.67 -0.20
CA LEU A 49 1.08 7.76 0.74
C LEU A 49 2.01 7.73 1.95
N LEU A 50 2.27 6.54 2.52
CA LEU A 50 3.23 6.37 3.60
C LEU A 50 4.63 6.81 3.18
N ARG A 51 5.08 6.43 1.98
CA ARG A 51 6.39 6.85 1.47
C ARG A 51 6.49 8.38 1.36
N LYS A 52 5.48 9.03 0.75
CA LYS A 52 5.43 10.50 0.62
C LYS A 52 5.44 11.19 1.98
N GLY A 53 4.67 10.69 2.94
CA GLY A 53 4.63 11.24 4.29
C GLY A 53 5.98 11.14 5.01
N LEU A 54 6.66 9.98 4.89
CA LEU A 54 7.99 9.78 5.47
C LEU A 54 9.07 10.65 4.79
N GLU A 55 9.02 10.80 3.46
CA GLU A 55 9.93 11.66 2.71
C GLU A 55 9.76 13.14 3.08
N ALA A 56 8.51 13.59 3.28
CA ALA A 56 8.21 14.97 3.69
C ALA A 56 8.84 15.31 5.05
N VAL A 57 8.75 14.40 6.02
CA VAL A 57 9.34 14.60 7.36
C VAL A 57 10.86 14.49 7.32
N ALA A 58 11.41 13.54 6.56
CA ALA A 58 12.86 13.35 6.46
C ALA A 58 13.59 14.54 5.80
N GLY A 59 12.91 15.28 4.92
CA GLY A 59 13.46 16.47 4.28
C GLY A 59 13.48 17.73 5.16
N GLU A 60 12.77 17.73 6.30
CA GLU A 60 12.70 18.88 7.21
C GLU A 60 13.86 18.93 8.23
N ASP A 61 14.67 17.87 8.31
CA ASP A 61 15.83 17.74 9.22
C ASP A 61 17.20 17.96 8.54
N SER A 62 17.26 18.51 7.31
CA SER A 62 18.51 18.78 6.55
C SER A 62 18.83 20.26 6.36
#